data_AF-A0A357J1V3-F1
#
_entry.id   AF-A0A357J1V3-F1
#
_cell.length_a   1.000
_cell.length_b   1.000
_cell.length_c   1.000
_cell.angle_alpha   90.00
_cell.angle_beta   90.00
_cell.angle_gamma   90.00
#
_symmetry.space_group_name_H-M   'P 1'
#
loop_
_entity.id
_entity.type
_entity.pdbx_description
1 polymer ?
#
loop_
_entity_poly.entity_id
_entity_poly.type
_entity_poly.pdbx_seq_one_letter_code
_entity_poly.pdbx_strand_id
1 'polypeptide(L)'
;RKLREIIAGYSFKCYGSASKLVGPDILRKGCAIPSRFTGDGDSTLWNGLLCFTGRNPWACEAIKKSQSEDGRIWRSPRRMISENDGNEYPQASFSRDMARGVLLYILATRDNELAQGWSDYMSNIGALCPDHTDWSCDIRSQSYRRINHVMATTGLKGISFAYTVFPCLWPTYPLSSAFHETVMENRVEKNESFHLHLAAIDLLMDPHLKKPLYDDKSRQEMAEVLFRRKPYNLFYQYLAHGPTLELKKRILEFAPRSRPPYLAQWVWEREIPSRDLNKFASEPESPSTEEQELAFKEYIRLESMGWDFIFLIDLVLDKRP
;
A
#
# COMPACT_ATOMS: atom_id res chain seq x y z
N ARG A 1 -1.32 13.27 -18.47
CA ARG A 1 -1.64 12.28 -19.54
C ARG A 1 -0.38 11.85 -20.29
N LYS A 2 0.23 12.69 -21.14
CA LYS A 2 1.52 12.36 -21.81
C LYS A 2 2.61 11.84 -20.86
N LEU A 3 2.79 12.50 -19.70
CA LEU A 3 3.72 12.02 -18.67
C LEU A 3 3.39 10.58 -18.19
N ARG A 4 2.11 10.28 -17.96
CA ARG A 4 1.66 8.94 -17.57
C ARG A 4 2.02 7.88 -18.62
N GLU A 5 1.83 8.20 -19.90
CA GLU A 5 2.18 7.31 -21.02
C GLU A 5 3.68 7.02 -21.07
N ILE A 6 4.51 8.05 -20.90
CA ILE A 6 5.97 7.91 -20.82
C ILE A 6 6.36 6.97 -19.68
N ILE A 7 5.79 7.19 -18.49
CA ILE A 7 6.09 6.38 -17.30
C ILE A 7 5.62 4.94 -17.49
N ALA A 8 4.40 4.74 -18.00
CA ALA A 8 3.87 3.42 -18.28
C ALA A 8 4.71 2.65 -19.31
N GLY A 9 5.39 3.35 -20.22
CA GLY A 9 6.28 2.76 -21.22
C GLY A 9 7.53 2.11 -20.62
N TYR A 10 7.97 2.52 -19.42
CA TYR A 10 9.12 1.91 -18.75
C TYR A 10 8.77 1.16 -17.46
N SER A 11 7.58 1.39 -16.89
CA SER A 11 7.12 0.65 -15.71
C SER A 11 6.91 -0.82 -16.04
N PHE A 12 7.39 -1.69 -15.17
CA PHE A 12 7.46 -3.12 -15.43
C PHE A 12 6.38 -3.89 -14.67
N LYS A 13 5.82 -4.94 -15.31
CA LYS A 13 4.87 -5.87 -14.67
C LYS A 13 5.45 -7.26 -14.73
N CYS A 14 5.41 -7.98 -13.62
CA CYS A 14 5.82 -9.38 -13.53
C CYS A 14 4.60 -10.24 -13.23
N TYR A 15 4.28 -11.23 -14.07
CA TYR A 15 3.07 -12.05 -13.94
C TYR A 15 1.78 -11.23 -13.73
N GLY A 16 1.68 -10.10 -14.45
CA GLY A 16 0.54 -9.18 -14.35
C GLY A 16 0.55 -8.27 -13.11
N SER A 17 1.60 -8.28 -12.30
CA SER A 17 1.69 -7.56 -11.02
C SER A 17 2.72 -6.43 -11.03
N ALA A 18 2.44 -5.35 -10.32
CA ALA A 18 3.43 -4.33 -9.96
C ALA A 18 4.37 -4.87 -8.85
N SER A 19 5.32 -5.69 -9.25
CA SER A 19 6.32 -6.27 -8.35
C SER A 19 7.51 -5.34 -8.16
N LYS A 20 8.02 -5.25 -6.92
CA LYS A 20 9.30 -4.57 -6.63
C LYS A 20 10.41 -5.32 -7.38
N LEU A 21 11.30 -4.63 -8.08
CA LEU A 21 12.43 -5.29 -8.74
C LEU A 21 13.68 -5.18 -7.88
N VAL A 22 14.41 -6.29 -7.74
CA VAL A 22 15.69 -6.26 -7.03
C VAL A 22 16.82 -6.30 -8.06
N GLY A 23 17.00 -5.17 -8.76
CA GLY A 23 18.19 -4.91 -9.57
C GLY A 23 18.05 -5.13 -11.08
N PRO A 24 19.08 -4.71 -11.84
CA PRO A 24 19.06 -4.61 -13.31
C PRO A 24 18.97 -5.96 -14.04
N ASP A 25 19.31 -7.08 -13.39
CA ASP A 25 19.38 -8.39 -14.04
C ASP A 25 18.01 -9.02 -14.33
N ILE A 26 16.99 -8.74 -13.51
CA ILE A 26 15.63 -9.26 -13.73
C ILE A 26 15.02 -8.63 -15.00
N LEU A 27 15.40 -7.39 -15.31
CA LEU A 27 14.89 -6.65 -16.46
C LEU A 27 15.36 -7.23 -17.79
N ARG A 28 16.54 -7.84 -17.82
CA ARG A 28 17.09 -8.48 -19.03
C ARG A 28 16.43 -9.84 -19.33
N LYS A 29 15.85 -10.50 -18.32
CA LYS A 29 15.31 -11.86 -18.42
C LYS A 29 13.80 -11.93 -18.57
N GLY A 30 13.09 -10.80 -18.70
CA GLY A 30 11.67 -10.77 -19.09
C GLY A 30 10.73 -11.55 -18.17
N CYS A 31 10.86 -11.36 -16.84
CA CYS A 31 10.11 -12.11 -15.81
C CYS A 31 10.52 -13.59 -15.66
N ALA A 32 11.48 -14.10 -16.43
CA ALA A 32 12.08 -15.41 -16.17
C ALA A 32 13.04 -15.27 -14.97
N ILE A 33 12.58 -15.66 -13.79
CA ILE A 33 13.30 -15.39 -12.55
C ILE A 33 13.86 -16.69 -11.97
N PRO A 34 15.12 -16.70 -11.46
CA PRO A 34 15.65 -17.79 -10.64
C PRO A 34 14.71 -18.15 -9.46
N SER A 35 14.85 -19.36 -8.92
CA SER A 35 14.02 -19.95 -7.84
C SER A 35 13.89 -19.10 -6.56
N ARG A 36 14.65 -18.01 -6.41
CA ARG A 36 14.62 -17.08 -5.26
C ARG A 36 14.33 -15.63 -5.67
N PHE A 37 13.16 -15.37 -6.24
CA PHE A 37 12.70 -13.99 -6.47
C PHE A 37 12.19 -13.36 -5.18
N THR A 38 12.84 -12.29 -4.73
CA THR A 38 12.38 -11.47 -3.59
C THR A 38 11.45 -10.34 -4.00
N GLY A 39 11.23 -10.13 -5.30
CA GLY A 39 10.48 -8.98 -5.83
C GLY A 39 8.96 -9.04 -5.67
N ASP A 40 8.43 -10.15 -5.18
CA ASP A 40 7.00 -10.31 -4.88
C ASP A 40 6.55 -9.70 -3.55
N GLY A 41 7.45 -9.01 -2.82
CA GLY A 41 7.04 -8.25 -1.65
C GLY A 41 5.87 -7.32 -2.00
N ASP A 42 4.99 -7.04 -1.04
CA ASP A 42 3.84 -6.11 -1.07
C ASP A 42 3.06 -5.95 -2.39
N SER A 43 3.12 -6.91 -3.31
CA SER A 43 2.64 -6.68 -4.67
C SER A 43 1.13 -6.53 -4.70
N THR A 44 0.42 -7.30 -3.88
CA THR A 44 -1.01 -7.14 -3.62
C THR A 44 -1.36 -5.76 -3.04
N LEU A 45 -0.52 -5.16 -2.18
CA LEU A 45 -0.75 -3.78 -1.72
C LEU A 45 -0.77 -2.80 -2.90
N TRP A 46 0.28 -2.84 -3.72
CA TRP A 46 0.49 -1.92 -4.83
C TRP A 46 -0.53 -2.08 -5.96
N ASN A 47 -0.86 -3.32 -6.29
CA ASN A 47 -1.93 -3.61 -7.25
C ASN A 47 -3.28 -3.09 -6.75
N GLY A 48 -3.55 -3.17 -5.45
CA GLY A 48 -4.76 -2.63 -4.84
C GLY A 48 -4.86 -1.12 -4.97
N LEU A 49 -3.75 -0.40 -4.70
CA LEU A 49 -3.66 1.04 -4.91
C LEU A 49 -3.91 1.44 -6.37
N LEU A 50 -3.25 0.76 -7.31
CA LEU A 50 -3.45 1.05 -8.75
C LEU A 50 -4.86 0.71 -9.22
N CYS A 51 -5.43 -0.41 -8.77
CA CYS A 51 -6.81 -0.78 -9.04
C CYS A 51 -7.78 0.29 -8.51
N PHE A 52 -7.52 0.78 -7.29
CA PHE A 52 -8.35 1.76 -6.62
C PHE A 52 -8.50 3.06 -7.41
N THR A 53 -7.50 3.44 -8.22
CA THR A 53 -7.60 4.61 -9.12
C THR A 53 -8.61 4.45 -10.27
N GLY A 54 -9.10 3.24 -10.53
CA GLY A 54 -10.05 2.95 -11.62
C GLY A 54 -9.46 3.01 -13.03
N ARG A 55 -8.15 3.31 -13.18
CA ARG A 55 -7.48 3.48 -14.49
C ARG A 55 -6.56 2.32 -14.88
N ASN A 56 -6.41 1.33 -14.00
CA ASN A 56 -5.48 0.21 -14.16
C ASN A 56 -6.21 -1.14 -13.98
N PRO A 57 -7.06 -1.56 -14.94
CA PRO A 57 -7.86 -2.80 -14.81
C PRO A 57 -6.99 -4.05 -14.61
N TRP A 58 -5.79 -4.07 -15.22
CA TRP A 58 -4.84 -5.16 -15.04
C TRP A 58 -4.41 -5.33 -13.56
N ALA A 59 -4.40 -4.25 -12.78
CA ALA A 59 -4.02 -4.30 -11.37
C ALA A 59 -5.15 -4.90 -10.52
N CYS A 60 -6.40 -4.63 -10.88
CA CYS A 60 -7.56 -5.30 -10.29
C CYS A 60 -7.52 -6.82 -10.56
N GLU A 61 -7.26 -7.19 -11.83
CA GLU A 61 -7.10 -8.59 -12.22
C GLU A 61 -5.94 -9.28 -11.47
N ALA A 62 -4.87 -8.55 -11.16
CA ALA A 62 -3.77 -9.10 -10.37
C ALA A 62 -4.18 -9.38 -8.92
N ILE A 63 -5.05 -8.58 -8.30
CA ILE A 63 -5.61 -8.92 -6.98
C ILE A 63 -6.48 -10.16 -7.07
N LYS A 64 -7.37 -10.22 -8.07
CA LYS A 64 -8.24 -11.38 -8.26
C LYS A 64 -7.45 -12.69 -8.45
N LYS A 65 -6.43 -12.65 -9.31
CA LYS A 65 -5.52 -13.79 -9.56
C LYS A 65 -4.60 -14.12 -8.38
N SER A 66 -4.58 -13.30 -7.34
CA SER A 66 -3.84 -13.63 -6.12
C SER A 66 -4.68 -14.43 -5.12
N GLN A 67 -5.97 -14.68 -5.37
CA GLN A 67 -6.80 -15.54 -4.55
C GLN A 67 -6.71 -17.00 -5.03
N SER A 68 -6.49 -17.95 -4.12
CA SER A 68 -6.64 -19.38 -4.39
C SER A 68 -8.08 -19.86 -4.16
N GLU A 69 -8.38 -21.08 -4.58
CA GLU A 69 -9.72 -21.67 -4.52
C GLU A 69 -10.30 -21.76 -3.10
N ASP A 70 -9.44 -21.86 -2.07
CA ASP A 70 -9.81 -21.87 -0.65
C ASP A 70 -10.08 -20.47 -0.07
N GLY A 71 -9.99 -19.42 -0.89
CA GLY A 71 -10.19 -18.03 -0.49
C GLY A 71 -8.95 -17.34 0.07
N ARG A 72 -7.82 -18.03 0.25
CA ARG A 72 -6.55 -17.43 0.68
C ARG A 72 -6.07 -16.41 -0.35
N ILE A 73 -5.60 -15.26 0.13
CA ILE A 73 -4.93 -14.28 -0.71
C ILE A 73 -3.42 -14.44 -0.58
N TRP A 74 -2.73 -14.45 -1.71
CA TRP A 74 -1.28 -14.49 -1.83
C TRP A 74 -0.71 -13.09 -2.03
N ARG A 75 0.57 -12.91 -1.67
CA ARG A 75 1.28 -11.63 -1.82
C ARG A 75 1.42 -11.14 -3.27
N SER A 76 1.32 -12.06 -4.22
CA SER A 76 1.30 -11.79 -5.66
C SER A 76 0.65 -12.98 -6.40
N PRO A 77 0.12 -12.77 -7.63
CA PRO A 77 -0.28 -13.86 -8.52
C PRO A 77 0.83 -14.88 -8.78
N ARG A 78 2.09 -14.42 -8.85
CA ARG A 78 3.23 -15.31 -9.08
C ARG A 78 3.42 -16.30 -7.94
N ARG A 79 3.36 -15.83 -6.68
CA ARG A 79 3.47 -16.72 -5.50
C ARG A 79 2.34 -17.74 -5.48
N MET A 80 1.10 -17.32 -5.79
CA MET A 80 -0.03 -18.26 -5.90
C MET A 80 0.29 -19.41 -6.88
N ILE A 81 0.89 -19.09 -8.03
CA ILE A 81 1.22 -20.10 -9.05
C ILE A 81 2.46 -20.94 -8.66
N SER A 82 3.51 -20.33 -8.07
CA SER A 82 4.81 -20.99 -7.89
C SER A 82 5.09 -21.56 -6.50
N GLU A 83 4.35 -21.13 -5.46
CA GLU A 83 4.52 -21.63 -4.08
C GLU A 83 3.49 -22.68 -3.68
N ASN A 84 2.52 -22.98 -4.55
CA ASN A 84 1.73 -24.22 -4.44
C ASN A 84 2.59 -25.49 -4.62
N ASP A 85 3.87 -25.33 -4.99
CA ASP A 85 4.79 -26.42 -5.33
C ASP A 85 5.57 -26.98 -4.11
N GLY A 86 5.20 -26.61 -2.88
CA GLY A 86 5.82 -27.18 -1.66
C GLY A 86 7.27 -26.73 -1.38
N ASN A 87 7.70 -25.61 -1.96
CA ASN A 87 9.05 -25.09 -1.74
C ASN A 87 9.19 -24.38 -0.38
N GLU A 88 10.28 -24.69 0.32
CA GLU A 88 10.75 -24.21 1.63
C GLU A 88 11.04 -22.70 1.68
N TYR A 89 10.09 -21.83 1.31
CA TYR A 89 10.26 -20.39 1.51
C TYR A 89 9.75 -20.01 2.91
N PRO A 90 10.61 -19.56 3.85
CA PRO A 90 10.23 -19.27 5.23
C PRO A 90 9.44 -17.95 5.37
N GLN A 91 8.98 -17.35 4.27
CA GLN A 91 8.29 -16.06 4.31
C GLN A 91 6.78 -16.24 4.30
N ALA A 92 6.10 -15.52 5.20
CA ALA A 92 4.65 -15.47 5.24
C ALA A 92 4.04 -15.19 3.86
N SER A 93 3.18 -16.07 3.36
CA SER A 93 2.56 -15.87 2.03
C SER A 93 1.76 -14.57 1.88
N PHE A 94 1.34 -13.95 2.98
CA PHE A 94 0.55 -12.72 3.01
C PHE A 94 0.84 -11.89 4.27
N SER A 95 0.31 -10.67 4.38
CA SER A 95 0.59 -9.76 5.50
C SER A 95 -0.53 -8.73 5.67
N ARG A 96 -0.58 -8.09 6.83
CA ARG A 96 -1.49 -6.96 7.10
C ARG A 96 -1.32 -5.77 6.15
N ASP A 97 -0.12 -5.58 5.59
CA ASP A 97 0.15 -4.45 4.71
C ASP A 97 -0.47 -4.72 3.34
N MET A 98 -0.31 -5.94 2.85
CA MET A 98 -0.95 -6.42 1.63
C MET A 98 -2.47 -6.51 1.73
N ALA A 99 -3.00 -6.80 2.93
CA ALA A 99 -4.44 -6.78 3.18
C ALA A 99 -5.07 -5.42 2.82
N ARG A 100 -4.36 -4.30 2.98
CA ARG A 100 -4.87 -2.97 2.56
C ARG A 100 -5.10 -2.88 1.06
N GLY A 101 -4.27 -3.54 0.25
CA GLY A 101 -4.49 -3.62 -1.19
C GLY A 101 -5.78 -4.35 -1.55
N VAL A 102 -6.08 -5.45 -0.85
CA VAL A 102 -7.33 -6.20 -1.03
C VAL A 102 -8.52 -5.36 -0.61
N LEU A 103 -8.42 -4.63 0.52
CA LEU A 103 -9.49 -3.75 0.97
C LEU A 103 -9.78 -2.62 -0.01
N LEU A 104 -8.75 -1.98 -0.56
CA LEU A 104 -8.89 -1.00 -1.63
C LEU A 104 -9.53 -1.59 -2.89
N TYR A 105 -9.13 -2.80 -3.29
CA TYR A 105 -9.77 -3.54 -4.39
C TYR A 105 -11.27 -3.72 -4.13
N ILE A 106 -11.65 -4.27 -2.98
CA ILE A 106 -13.05 -4.52 -2.62
C ILE A 106 -13.89 -3.24 -2.65
N LEU A 107 -13.34 -2.12 -2.13
CA LEU A 107 -14.03 -0.83 -2.17
C LEU A 107 -14.23 -0.30 -3.60
N ALA A 108 -13.22 -0.48 -4.45
CA ALA A 108 -13.25 0.00 -5.83
C ALA A 108 -14.16 -0.83 -6.74
N THR A 109 -14.12 -2.17 -6.61
CA THR A 109 -14.77 -3.08 -7.55
C THR A 109 -16.10 -3.62 -7.04
N ARG A 110 -16.33 -3.61 -5.72
CA ARG A 110 -17.47 -4.28 -5.08
C ARG A 110 -17.55 -5.78 -5.43
N ASP A 111 -16.41 -6.41 -5.66
CA ASP A 111 -16.31 -7.84 -5.96
C ASP A 111 -16.65 -8.67 -4.71
N ASN A 112 -17.94 -8.99 -4.59
CA ASN A 112 -18.49 -9.71 -3.46
C ASN A 112 -18.04 -11.17 -3.39
N GLU A 113 -17.71 -11.79 -4.53
CA GLU A 113 -17.25 -13.18 -4.58
C GLU A 113 -15.88 -13.30 -3.93
N LEU A 114 -14.91 -12.48 -4.37
CA LEU A 114 -13.58 -12.45 -3.78
C LEU A 114 -13.62 -12.09 -2.30
N ALA A 115 -14.40 -11.06 -1.95
CA ALA A 115 -14.52 -10.59 -0.59
C ALA A 115 -15.12 -11.65 0.35
N GLN A 116 -16.16 -12.36 -0.09
CA GLN A 116 -16.76 -13.45 0.68
C GLN A 116 -15.79 -14.61 0.84
N GLY A 117 -15.14 -15.07 -0.24
CA GLY A 117 -14.16 -16.16 -0.16
C GLY A 117 -13.00 -15.85 0.78
N TRP A 118 -12.50 -14.61 0.76
CA TRP A 118 -11.44 -14.19 1.69
C TRP A 118 -11.93 -14.08 3.14
N SER A 119 -13.17 -13.61 3.35
CA SER A 119 -13.80 -13.58 4.66
C SER A 119 -13.95 -14.99 5.24
N ASP A 120 -14.45 -15.93 4.45
CA ASP A 120 -14.65 -17.32 4.86
C ASP A 120 -13.31 -17.98 5.20
N TYR A 121 -12.28 -17.75 4.39
CA TYR A 121 -10.91 -18.19 4.68
C TYR A 121 -10.42 -17.67 6.03
N MET A 122 -10.50 -16.36 6.28
CA MET A 122 -10.05 -15.76 7.54
C MET A 122 -10.87 -16.24 8.73
N SER A 123 -12.19 -16.42 8.57
CA SER A 123 -13.06 -16.97 9.62
C SER A 123 -12.70 -18.41 10.00
N ASN A 124 -12.30 -19.22 9.01
CA ASN A 124 -11.91 -20.61 9.22
C ASN A 124 -10.50 -20.74 9.81
N ILE A 125 -9.52 -20.01 9.27
CA ILE A 125 -8.12 -20.11 9.67
C ILE A 125 -7.81 -19.28 10.92
N GLY A 126 -8.53 -18.17 11.15
CA GLY A 126 -8.24 -17.22 12.22
C GLY A 126 -7.10 -16.25 11.90
N ALA A 127 -6.61 -16.22 10.66
CA ALA A 127 -5.44 -15.45 10.25
C ALA A 127 -5.51 -15.02 8.79
N LEU A 128 -4.59 -14.14 8.38
CA LEU A 128 -4.43 -13.71 6.99
C LEU A 128 -3.72 -14.75 6.12
N CYS A 129 -3.00 -15.68 6.72
CA CYS A 129 -2.25 -16.74 6.06
C CYS A 129 -2.04 -17.93 7.02
N PRO A 130 -1.68 -19.13 6.54
CA PRO A 130 -1.50 -20.30 7.40
C PRO A 130 -0.16 -20.31 8.15
N ASP A 131 0.84 -19.61 7.62
CA ASP A 131 2.20 -19.60 8.14
C ASP A 131 2.35 -18.50 9.20
N HIS A 132 2.09 -18.83 10.47
CA HIS A 132 2.28 -17.93 11.61
C HIS A 132 3.75 -17.77 12.04
N THR A 133 4.70 -17.98 11.12
CA THR A 133 6.13 -17.93 11.45
C THR A 133 6.58 -16.51 11.81
N ASP A 134 5.84 -15.49 11.36
CA ASP A 134 6.00 -14.11 11.79
C ASP A 134 4.65 -13.48 12.17
N TRP A 135 4.72 -12.41 12.97
CA TRP A 135 3.55 -11.64 13.38
C TRP A 135 2.88 -10.89 12.22
N SER A 136 3.24 -11.12 10.95
CA SER A 136 2.70 -10.35 9.83
C SER A 136 1.32 -10.86 9.39
N CYS A 137 1.01 -12.14 9.62
CA CYS A 137 -0.28 -12.77 9.29
C CYS A 137 -1.36 -12.61 10.35
N ASP A 138 -1.01 -12.20 11.57
CA ASP A 138 -2.00 -12.04 12.63
C ASP A 138 -2.96 -10.89 12.37
N ILE A 139 -4.25 -11.16 12.53
CA ILE A 139 -5.29 -10.15 12.44
C ILE A 139 -5.34 -9.38 13.77
N ARG A 140 -4.78 -8.17 13.76
CA ARG A 140 -4.86 -7.25 14.92
C ARG A 140 -6.24 -6.60 14.97
N SER A 141 -6.64 -6.14 16.16
CA SER A 141 -7.93 -5.48 16.40
C SER A 141 -8.27 -4.37 15.40
N GLN A 142 -7.28 -3.59 14.99
CA GLN A 142 -7.45 -2.52 14.02
C GLN A 142 -7.64 -3.03 12.59
N SER A 143 -6.88 -4.06 12.18
CA SER A 143 -7.08 -4.73 10.90
C SER A 143 -8.45 -5.37 10.84
N TYR A 144 -8.86 -6.08 11.89
CA TYR A 144 -10.19 -6.68 12.00
C TYR A 144 -11.31 -5.65 11.84
N ARG A 145 -11.26 -4.56 12.63
CA ARG A 145 -12.26 -3.48 12.55
C ARG A 145 -12.35 -2.93 11.13
N ARG A 146 -11.21 -2.68 10.50
CA ARG A 146 -11.16 -2.12 9.15
C ARG A 146 -11.71 -3.08 8.10
N ILE A 147 -11.32 -4.34 8.14
CA ILE A 147 -11.86 -5.36 7.23
C ILE A 147 -13.38 -5.40 7.36
N ASN A 148 -13.91 -5.45 8.58
CA ASN A 148 -15.36 -5.47 8.81
C ASN A 148 -16.07 -4.20 8.35
N HIS A 149 -15.46 -3.02 8.48
CA HIS A 149 -16.02 -1.79 7.92
C HIS A 149 -16.07 -1.83 6.39
N VAL A 150 -15.04 -2.38 5.73
CA VAL A 150 -15.03 -2.55 4.27
C VAL A 150 -16.08 -3.56 3.83
N MET A 151 -16.18 -4.73 4.48
CA MET A 151 -17.21 -5.74 4.18
C MET A 151 -18.63 -5.16 4.38
N ALA A 152 -18.86 -4.44 5.48
CA ALA A 152 -20.14 -3.77 5.72
C ALA A 152 -20.45 -2.68 4.66
N THR A 153 -19.41 -2.02 4.14
CA THR A 153 -19.54 -1.02 3.07
C THR A 153 -20.00 -1.64 1.77
N THR A 154 -19.59 -2.88 1.46
CA THR A 154 -20.04 -3.65 0.28
C THR A 154 -21.32 -4.45 0.51
N GLY A 155 -21.92 -4.37 1.70
CA GLY A 155 -23.15 -5.10 2.04
C GLY A 155 -22.92 -6.57 2.41
N LEU A 156 -21.66 -6.97 2.59
CA LEU A 156 -21.29 -8.29 3.07
C LEU A 156 -21.35 -8.37 4.59
N LYS A 157 -21.57 -9.58 5.10
CA LYS A 157 -21.35 -9.86 6.52
C LYS A 157 -19.85 -9.79 6.78
N GLY A 158 -19.45 -9.14 7.86
CA GLY A 158 -18.05 -9.11 8.27
C GLY A 158 -17.53 -10.51 8.66
N ILE A 159 -16.22 -10.60 8.88
CA ILE A 159 -15.58 -11.80 9.42
C ILE A 159 -16.13 -12.02 10.83
N SER A 160 -16.53 -13.25 11.12
CA SER A 160 -16.86 -13.71 12.46
C SER A 160 -15.91 -14.83 12.84
N PHE A 161 -15.23 -14.72 13.98
CA PHE A 161 -14.42 -15.81 14.50
C PHE A 161 -15.30 -16.70 15.38
N ALA A 162 -15.48 -17.96 14.98
CA ALA A 162 -16.23 -18.96 15.76
C ALA A 162 -15.55 -19.23 17.12
N TYR A 163 -14.24 -19.01 17.21
CA TYR A 163 -13.47 -19.06 18.45
C TYR A 163 -13.09 -17.66 18.90
N THR A 164 -13.87 -17.18 19.87
CA THR A 164 -13.47 -16.24 20.90
C THR A 164 -12.12 -16.62 21.52
N VAL A 165 -11.01 -16.25 20.88
CA VAL A 165 -9.68 -16.12 21.54
C VAL A 165 -9.50 -14.69 22.11
N PHE A 166 -10.47 -13.79 21.88
CA PHE A 166 -10.51 -12.44 22.43
C PHE A 166 -11.56 -12.12 23.54
N PRO A 167 -12.28 -13.06 24.18
CA PRO A 167 -13.26 -12.71 25.21
C PRO A 167 -12.59 -12.20 26.50
N CYS A 168 -11.28 -12.41 26.69
CA CYS A 168 -10.56 -11.88 27.86
C CYS A 168 -10.15 -10.40 27.72
N LEU A 169 -10.30 -9.78 26.54
CA LEU A 169 -9.95 -8.35 26.32
C LEU A 169 -11.13 -7.49 25.87
N TRP A 170 -12.29 -8.08 25.57
CA TRP A 170 -13.40 -7.35 24.94
C TRP A 170 -14.47 -6.75 25.86
N PRO A 171 -14.84 -7.30 27.04
CA PRO A 171 -15.94 -6.71 27.81
C PRO A 171 -15.54 -5.51 28.68
N THR A 172 -14.25 -5.20 28.85
CA THR A 172 -13.80 -4.13 29.77
C THR A 172 -13.28 -2.86 29.09
N TYR A 173 -13.07 -2.86 27.78
CA TYR A 173 -12.72 -1.63 27.07
C TYR A 173 -13.83 -1.26 26.09
N PRO A 174 -14.65 -0.24 26.38
CA PRO A 174 -15.30 0.50 25.31
C PRO A 174 -14.17 1.11 24.48
N LEU A 175 -13.70 0.39 23.47
CA LEU A 175 -12.86 0.91 22.40
C LEU A 175 -13.71 1.93 21.63
N SER A 176 -13.90 3.09 22.23
CA SER A 176 -14.50 4.25 21.61
C SER A 176 -13.69 4.62 20.37
N SER A 177 -14.31 5.30 19.41
CA SER A 177 -13.62 5.93 18.28
C SER A 177 -12.39 6.73 18.74
N ALA A 178 -12.50 7.40 19.90
CA ALA A 178 -11.43 8.17 20.52
C ALA A 178 -10.14 7.37 20.75
N PHE A 179 -10.19 6.10 21.21
CA PHE A 179 -8.96 5.31 21.38
C PHE A 179 -8.29 4.99 20.03
N HIS A 180 -9.08 4.87 18.96
CA HIS A 180 -8.55 4.59 17.64
C HIS A 180 -7.94 5.84 16.98
N GLU A 181 -8.58 6.99 17.15
CA GLU A 181 -8.04 8.31 16.82
C GLU A 181 -6.69 8.52 17.50
N THR A 182 -6.63 8.36 18.83
CA THR A 182 -5.38 8.51 19.59
C THR A 182 -4.30 7.53 19.14
N VAL A 183 -4.63 6.28 18.77
CA VAL A 183 -3.61 5.35 18.28
C VAL A 183 -3.12 5.72 16.88
N MET A 184 -3.98 6.23 15.98
CA MET A 184 -3.51 6.67 14.68
C MET A 184 -2.74 7.98 14.73
N GLU A 185 -3.15 8.95 15.54
CA GLU A 185 -2.38 10.15 15.82
C GLU A 185 -1.00 9.78 16.36
N ASN A 186 -0.94 8.93 17.40
CA ASN A 186 0.33 8.43 17.92
C ASN A 186 1.16 7.72 16.85
N ARG A 187 0.54 7.00 15.91
CA ARG A 187 1.27 6.35 14.82
C ARG A 187 1.82 7.36 13.82
N VAL A 188 1.02 8.34 13.43
CA VAL A 188 1.43 9.38 12.49
C VAL A 188 2.50 10.28 13.11
N GLU A 189 2.47 10.49 14.42
CA GLU A 189 3.47 11.30 15.15
C GLU A 189 4.74 10.51 15.48
N LYS A 190 4.62 9.29 16.00
CA LYS A 190 5.75 8.55 16.60
C LYS A 190 6.36 7.48 15.72
N ASN A 191 5.63 6.96 14.72
CA ASN A 191 6.21 5.89 13.92
C ASN A 191 7.29 6.42 12.98
N GLU A 192 8.24 5.54 12.69
CA GLU A 192 9.29 5.78 11.70
C GLU A 192 8.80 5.44 10.29
N SER A 193 9.30 6.23 9.34
CA SER A 193 9.36 6.00 7.90
C SER A 193 8.29 5.12 7.27
N PHE A 194 8.53 3.81 7.21
CA PHE A 194 7.74 2.89 6.43
C PHE A 194 6.35 2.66 7.02
N HIS A 195 6.11 2.97 8.28
CA HIS A 195 4.75 2.86 8.82
C HIS A 195 3.85 4.03 8.39
N LEU A 196 4.44 5.17 7.98
CA LEU A 196 3.67 6.34 7.59
C LEU A 196 2.89 6.14 6.30
N HIS A 197 3.44 5.40 5.33
CA HIS A 197 2.72 5.16 4.07
C HIS A 197 1.49 4.28 4.31
N LEU A 198 1.54 3.35 5.27
CA LEU A 198 0.40 2.54 5.66
C LEU A 198 -0.70 3.37 6.32
N ALA A 199 -0.33 4.37 7.14
CA ALA A 199 -1.29 5.33 7.68
C ALA A 199 -1.89 6.21 6.56
N ALA A 200 -1.08 6.64 5.60
CA ALA A 200 -1.53 7.39 4.44
C ALA A 200 -2.55 6.60 3.58
N ILE A 201 -2.32 5.30 3.39
CA ILE A 201 -3.26 4.40 2.72
C ILE A 201 -4.56 4.26 3.51
N ASP A 202 -4.46 4.17 4.83
CA ASP A 202 -5.63 4.09 5.71
C ASP A 202 -6.49 5.37 5.60
N LEU A 203 -5.85 6.54 5.55
CA LEU A 203 -6.53 7.83 5.33
C LEU A 203 -7.14 7.96 3.93
N LEU A 204 -6.46 7.44 2.90
CA LEU A 204 -7.00 7.40 1.54
C LEU A 204 -8.30 6.59 1.47
N MET A 205 -8.36 5.49 2.21
CA MET A 205 -9.48 4.55 2.19
C MET A 205 -10.69 5.04 3.00
N ASP A 206 -10.46 5.71 4.13
CA ASP A 206 -11.49 6.02 5.12
C ASP A 206 -12.73 6.76 4.58
N PRO A 207 -12.60 7.79 3.71
CA PRO A 207 -13.74 8.50 3.13
C PRO A 207 -14.66 7.61 2.28
N HIS A 208 -14.17 6.45 1.83
CA HIS A 208 -14.92 5.53 0.97
C HIS A 208 -15.69 4.47 1.75
N LEU A 209 -15.56 4.46 3.08
CA LEU A 209 -16.33 3.58 3.95
C LEU A 209 -17.75 4.11 4.14
N LYS A 210 -18.74 3.22 4.19
CA LYS A 210 -20.13 3.58 4.53
C LYS A 210 -20.23 4.27 5.90
N LYS A 211 -19.34 3.90 6.82
CA LYS A 211 -19.14 4.56 8.10
C LYS A 211 -17.63 4.79 8.27
N PRO A 212 -17.12 5.99 7.92
CA PRO A 212 -15.73 6.36 8.15
C PRO A 212 -15.30 6.09 9.60
N LEU A 213 -14.04 5.71 9.79
CA LEU A 213 -13.46 5.44 11.10
C LEU A 213 -13.12 6.73 11.84
N TYR A 214 -12.89 7.81 11.10
CA TYR A 214 -12.53 9.13 11.61
C TYR A 214 -13.48 10.18 11.02
N ASP A 215 -13.72 11.27 11.75
CA ASP A 215 -14.39 12.43 11.17
C ASP A 215 -13.46 13.22 10.22
N ASP A 216 -14.05 14.12 9.42
CA ASP A 216 -13.36 14.87 8.39
C ASP A 216 -12.21 15.74 8.94
N LYS A 217 -12.40 16.33 10.13
CA LYS A 217 -11.39 17.19 10.76
C LYS A 217 -10.20 16.36 11.22
N SER A 218 -10.44 15.25 11.91
CA SER A 218 -9.39 14.32 12.36
C SER A 218 -8.59 13.76 11.17
N ARG A 219 -9.25 13.42 10.05
CA ARG A 219 -8.56 12.98 8.83
C ARG A 219 -7.67 14.07 8.25
N GLN A 220 -8.18 15.30 8.16
CA GLN A 220 -7.42 16.43 7.66
C GLN A 220 -6.19 16.70 8.54
N GLU A 221 -6.35 16.72 9.86
CA GLU A 221 -5.25 16.94 10.80
C GLU A 221 -4.17 15.85 10.66
N MET A 222 -4.56 14.58 10.59
CA MET A 222 -3.60 13.48 10.35
C MET A 222 -2.87 13.60 9.01
N ALA A 223 -3.57 14.02 7.94
CA ALA A 223 -2.96 14.23 6.64
C ALA A 223 -1.95 15.38 6.66
N GLU A 224 -2.26 16.48 7.35
CA GLU A 224 -1.32 17.60 7.56
C GLU A 224 -0.10 17.18 8.38
N VAL A 225 -0.25 16.32 9.40
CA VAL A 225 0.92 15.79 10.13
C VAL A 225 1.80 14.95 9.21
N LEU A 226 1.22 14.07 8.39
CA LEU A 226 2.00 13.29 7.40
C LEU A 226 2.78 14.21 6.47
N PHE A 227 2.11 15.22 5.90
CA PHE A 227 2.74 16.16 4.98
C PHE A 227 3.83 16.99 5.67
N ARG A 228 3.58 17.51 6.88
CA ARG A 228 4.58 18.27 7.65
C ARG A 228 5.81 17.43 7.98
N ARG A 229 5.64 16.13 8.29
CA ARG A 229 6.77 15.23 8.58
C ARG A 229 7.60 14.90 7.33
N LYS A 230 6.98 14.89 6.15
CA LYS A 230 7.65 14.62 4.87
C LYS A 230 7.12 15.54 3.75
N PRO A 231 7.51 16.82 3.72
CA PRO A 231 6.97 17.80 2.79
C PRO A 231 7.31 17.50 1.31
N TYR A 232 8.34 16.68 1.08
CA TYR A 232 8.73 16.18 -0.24
C TYR A 232 7.84 15.02 -0.74
N ASN A 233 7.07 14.37 0.13
CA ASN A 233 6.23 13.22 -0.24
C ASN A 233 4.92 13.68 -0.90
N LEU A 234 4.84 13.53 -2.22
CA LEU A 234 3.72 14.01 -3.03
C LEU A 234 2.39 13.29 -2.73
N PHE A 235 2.42 12.06 -2.23
CA PHE A 235 1.19 11.37 -1.80
C PHE A 235 0.64 11.97 -0.51
N TYR A 236 1.51 12.38 0.41
CA TYR A 236 1.07 13.03 1.65
C TYR A 236 0.53 14.43 1.36
N GLN A 237 1.14 15.15 0.42
CA GLN A 237 0.59 16.41 -0.07
C GLN A 237 -0.80 16.23 -0.69
N TYR A 238 -1.02 15.16 -1.48
CA TYR A 238 -2.34 14.85 -2.03
C TYR A 238 -3.38 14.64 -0.92
N LEU A 239 -3.05 13.89 0.12
CA LEU A 239 -3.97 13.64 1.23
C LEU A 239 -4.29 14.91 2.02
N ALA A 240 -3.29 15.76 2.23
CA ALA A 240 -3.46 17.01 2.98
C ALA A 240 -4.23 18.06 2.16
N HIS A 241 -3.86 18.30 0.91
CA HIS A 241 -4.34 19.47 0.17
C HIS A 241 -5.21 19.13 -1.04
N GLY A 242 -5.38 17.84 -1.36
CA GLY A 242 -6.10 17.38 -2.54
C GLY A 242 -5.34 17.65 -3.87
N PRO A 243 -6.03 17.56 -5.02
CA PRO A 243 -5.43 17.66 -6.35
C PRO A 243 -5.17 19.11 -6.81
N THR A 244 -4.43 19.87 -6.00
CA THR A 244 -4.11 21.28 -6.25
C THR A 244 -3.29 21.49 -7.53
N LEU A 245 -3.29 22.73 -8.05
CA LEU A 245 -2.41 23.10 -9.16
C LEU A 245 -0.93 22.95 -8.78
N GLU A 246 -0.58 23.20 -7.52
CA GLU A 246 0.78 23.07 -7.01
C GLU A 246 1.24 21.61 -7.01
N LEU A 247 0.43 20.69 -6.50
CA LEU A 247 0.71 19.27 -6.56
C LEU A 247 0.91 18.80 -8.01
N LYS A 248 0.08 19.28 -8.95
CA LYS A 248 0.22 18.96 -10.39
C LYS A 248 1.58 19.42 -10.93
N LYS A 249 2.04 20.61 -10.58
CA LYS A 249 3.37 21.12 -10.98
C LYS A 249 4.49 20.28 -10.38
N ARG A 250 4.42 19.97 -9.08
CA ARG A 250 5.42 19.13 -8.41
C ARG A 250 5.48 17.71 -8.99
N ILE A 251 4.34 17.11 -9.33
CA ILE A 251 4.31 15.82 -10.06
C ILE A 251 5.04 15.95 -11.41
N LEU A 252 4.79 17.01 -12.19
CA LEU A 252 5.46 17.23 -13.48
C LEU A 252 6.97 17.46 -13.33
N GLU A 253 7.39 18.07 -12.24
CA GLU A 253 8.79 18.34 -11.93
C GLU A 253 9.54 17.06 -11.49
N PHE A 254 8.98 16.33 -10.52
CA PHE A 254 9.65 15.20 -9.85
C PHE A 254 9.57 13.89 -10.64
N ALA A 255 8.52 13.69 -11.44
CA ALA A 255 8.30 12.42 -12.12
C ALA A 255 9.45 12.08 -13.10
N PRO A 256 9.99 10.85 -13.07
CA PRO A 256 11.05 10.45 -13.99
C PRO A 256 10.51 10.40 -15.42
N ARG A 257 11.18 11.10 -16.34
CA ARG A 257 10.89 11.07 -17.79
C ARG A 257 11.63 9.96 -18.53
N SER A 258 12.63 9.39 -17.89
CA SER A 258 13.39 8.24 -18.36
C SER A 258 13.33 7.15 -17.31
N ARG A 259 13.48 5.90 -17.75
CA ARG A 259 13.50 4.73 -16.88
C ARG A 259 14.57 4.86 -15.78
N PRO A 260 14.19 4.78 -14.50
CA PRO A 260 15.16 4.66 -13.40
C PRO A 260 16.00 3.37 -13.52
N PRO A 261 17.29 3.39 -13.15
CA PRO A 261 18.18 2.25 -13.28
C PRO A 261 17.78 1.03 -12.44
N TYR A 262 17.15 1.23 -11.28
CA TYR A 262 16.87 0.14 -10.34
C TYR A 262 15.41 -0.33 -10.35
N LEU A 263 14.44 0.57 -10.57
CA LEU A 263 12.99 0.28 -10.51
C LEU A 263 12.60 -0.51 -9.24
N ALA A 264 13.19 -0.18 -8.10
CA ALA A 264 13.19 -1.10 -6.96
C ALA A 264 12.13 -0.80 -5.91
N GLN A 265 11.65 0.43 -5.82
CA GLN A 265 10.82 0.87 -4.70
C GLN A 265 9.67 1.78 -5.14
N TRP A 266 8.61 1.75 -4.35
CA TRP A 266 7.63 2.83 -4.32
C TRP A 266 8.22 3.96 -3.49
N VAL A 267 8.56 5.08 -4.13
CA VAL A 267 9.42 6.09 -3.50
C VAL A 267 8.79 6.81 -2.31
N TRP A 268 7.47 6.71 -2.14
CA TRP A 268 6.76 7.28 -1.00
C TRP A 268 6.68 6.33 0.20
N GLU A 269 7.08 5.08 0.03
CA GLU A 269 7.07 4.04 1.07
C GLU A 269 8.18 4.26 2.10
N ARG A 270 9.37 4.71 1.65
CA ARG A 270 10.61 4.71 2.43
C ARG A 270 11.11 6.11 2.77
N GLU A 271 12.07 6.18 3.70
CA GLU A 271 12.89 7.38 3.86
C GLU A 271 13.81 7.52 2.66
N ILE A 272 14.20 8.77 2.40
CA ILE A 272 15.40 9.06 1.65
C ILE A 272 16.57 8.36 2.35
N PRO A 273 17.32 7.47 1.68
CA PRO A 273 18.48 6.83 2.29
C PRO A 273 19.46 7.89 2.80
N SER A 274 20.05 7.70 4.00
CA SER A 274 21.00 8.67 4.57
C SER A 274 22.15 8.99 3.62
N ARG A 275 22.59 8.03 2.80
CA ARG A 275 23.55 8.25 1.70
C ARG A 275 23.12 9.37 0.76
N ASP A 276 21.87 9.33 0.32
CA ASP A 276 21.34 10.25 -0.68
C ASP A 276 21.06 11.62 -0.04
N LEU A 277 20.65 11.63 1.24
CA LEU A 277 20.48 12.84 2.02
C LEU A 277 21.81 13.58 2.27
N ASN A 278 22.83 12.85 2.73
CA ASN A 278 24.16 13.38 3.04
C ASN A 278 24.89 13.94 1.81
N LYS A 279 24.46 13.58 0.59
CA LYS A 279 25.01 14.12 -0.66
C LYS A 279 24.62 15.60 -0.86
N PHE A 280 23.47 16.01 -0.32
CA PHE A 280 22.92 17.35 -0.53
C PHE A 280 22.87 18.18 0.76
N ALA A 281 22.82 17.54 1.93
CA ALA A 281 22.75 18.22 3.21
C ALA A 281 24.08 18.89 3.58
N SER A 282 24.04 20.19 3.84
CA SER A 282 25.09 20.95 4.50
C SER A 282 25.30 20.50 5.95
N GLU A 283 24.21 20.18 6.65
CA GLU A 283 24.18 19.56 7.98
C GLU A 283 23.39 18.24 7.95
N PRO A 284 24.07 17.07 7.99
CA PRO A 284 23.41 15.77 7.85
C PRO A 284 22.31 15.47 8.88
N GLU A 285 22.38 16.05 10.07
CA GLU A 285 21.42 15.82 11.16
C GLU A 285 20.17 16.70 11.05
N SER A 286 20.24 17.77 10.26
CA SER A 286 19.24 18.84 10.19
C SER A 286 19.10 19.42 8.77
N PRO A 287 18.90 18.58 7.73
CA PRO A 287 18.79 19.08 6.37
C PRO A 287 17.58 19.99 6.20
N SER A 288 17.78 21.11 5.52
CA SER A 288 16.71 22.02 5.10
C SER A 288 15.67 21.31 4.21
N THR A 289 14.50 21.94 4.05
CA THR A 289 13.44 21.38 3.20
C THR A 289 13.90 21.26 1.75
N GLU A 290 14.64 22.25 1.26
CA GLU A 290 15.21 22.30 -0.09
C GLU A 290 16.23 21.16 -0.32
N GLU A 291 17.11 20.89 0.65
CA GLU A 291 18.08 19.79 0.58
C GLU A 291 17.38 18.42 0.59
N GLN A 292 16.35 18.25 1.42
CA GLN A 292 15.52 17.04 1.42
C GLN A 292 14.82 16.84 0.07
N GLU A 293 14.28 17.91 -0.54
CA GLU A 293 13.67 17.84 -1.86
C GLU A 293 14.67 17.44 -2.95
N LEU A 294 15.88 18.01 -2.93
CA LEU A 294 16.95 17.65 -3.87
C LEU A 294 17.36 16.19 -3.72
N ALA A 295 17.54 15.73 -2.47
CA ALA A 295 17.84 14.34 -2.18
C ALA A 295 16.71 13.41 -2.63
N PHE A 296 15.46 13.81 -2.43
CA PHE A 296 14.29 13.04 -2.87
C PHE A 296 14.17 12.97 -4.39
N LYS A 297 14.46 14.06 -5.13
CA LYS A 297 14.50 14.06 -6.60
C LYS A 297 15.53 13.07 -7.14
N GLU A 298 16.72 13.02 -6.53
CA GLU A 298 17.75 12.05 -6.91
C GLU A 298 17.33 10.62 -6.58
N TYR A 299 16.75 10.39 -5.39
CA TYR A 299 16.20 9.09 -5.00
C TYR A 299 15.15 8.58 -5.99
N ILE A 300 14.20 9.44 -6.39
CA ILE A 300 13.19 9.11 -7.41
C ILE A 300 13.82 8.72 -8.73
N ARG A 301 14.81 9.49 -9.19
CA ARG A 301 15.50 9.26 -10.46
C ARG A 301 16.18 7.89 -10.49
N LEU A 302 16.63 7.40 -9.33
CA LEU A 302 17.36 6.14 -9.21
C LEU A 302 16.42 4.95 -8.99
N GLU A 303 15.43 5.09 -8.10
CA GLU A 303 14.76 3.96 -7.47
C GLU A 303 13.28 3.82 -7.84
N SER A 304 12.64 4.86 -8.39
CA SER A 304 11.21 4.85 -8.69
C SER A 304 10.81 3.72 -9.62
N MET A 305 9.72 3.03 -9.29
CA MET A 305 9.10 2.02 -10.14
C MET A 305 8.29 2.63 -11.30
N GLY A 306 8.03 3.93 -11.27
CA GLY A 306 7.08 4.63 -12.13
C GLY A 306 5.61 4.35 -11.78
N TRP A 307 5.28 3.17 -11.26
CA TRP A 307 3.91 2.83 -10.81
C TRP A 307 3.42 3.72 -9.67
N ASP A 308 4.33 4.15 -8.80
CA ASP A 308 4.12 5.25 -7.86
C ASP A 308 3.58 6.48 -8.60
N PHE A 309 4.33 7.08 -9.51
CA PHE A 309 3.85 8.27 -10.23
C PHE A 309 2.60 8.04 -11.08
N ILE A 310 2.40 6.84 -11.65
CA ILE A 310 1.15 6.50 -12.34
C ILE A 310 -0.03 6.59 -11.38
N PHE A 311 0.09 6.00 -10.19
CA PHE A 311 -0.94 6.09 -9.17
C PHE A 311 -1.27 7.54 -8.80
N LEU A 312 -0.27 8.38 -8.55
CA LEU A 312 -0.51 9.79 -8.18
C LEU A 312 -1.11 10.60 -9.32
N ILE A 313 -0.60 10.41 -10.54
CA ILE A 313 -1.17 11.04 -11.73
C ILE A 313 -2.62 10.61 -11.89
N ASP A 314 -2.92 9.33 -11.66
CA ASP A 314 -4.26 8.79 -11.79
C ASP A 314 -5.21 9.37 -10.74
N LEU A 315 -4.78 9.53 -9.49
CA LEU A 315 -5.54 10.24 -8.44
C LEU A 315 -5.82 11.70 -8.81
N VAL A 316 -4.82 12.42 -9.31
CA VAL A 316 -4.95 13.85 -9.61
C VAL A 316 -5.71 14.13 -10.91
N LEU A 317 -5.72 13.17 -11.84
CA LEU A 317 -6.55 13.19 -13.05
C LEU A 317 -7.95 12.64 -12.81
N ASP A 318 -8.18 11.99 -11.68
CA ASP A 318 -9.47 11.49 -11.33
C ASP A 318 -10.46 12.64 -11.17
N LYS A 319 -11.69 12.40 -11.61
CA LYS A 319 -12.82 13.30 -11.41
C LYS A 319 -13.87 12.67 -10.49
N ARG A 320 -13.55 11.54 -9.85
CA ARG A 320 -14.45 10.96 -8.86
C ARG A 320 -14.77 12.03 -7.80
N PRO A 321 -16.07 12.29 -7.54
CA PRO A 321 -16.52 13.36 -6.68
C PRO A 321 -16.07 13.16 -5.23
#